data_AF-A0A954L602-F1
#
_entry.id   AF-A0A954L602-F1
#
_cell.length_a   1.000
_cell.length_b   1.000
_cell.length_c   1.000
_cell.angle_alpha   90.00
_cell.angle_beta   90.00
_cell.angle_gamma   90.00
#
_symmetry.space_group_name_H-M   'P 1'
#
loop_
_entity.id
_entity.type
_entity.pdbx_description
1 polymer ?
#
loop_
_entity_poly.entity_id
_entity_poly.type
_entity_poly.pdbx_seq_one_letter_code
_entity_poly.pdbx_strand_id
1 'polypeptide(L)'
;YSEPAMATAEQSDRCSRDQSVRLLIVAMTLVQPLAACPTPGTQLAIGTLPALLAMLIVAGDLFRWMEFRRSESIGLLRTSLRGLVALALVTLVARDIELFRRWDRAEPLRLAGATYLRLPAEQARARQIAVGHLREHADLFMASPTGCCSLYLWSELSPPTSHNVTFWEALLPEARQLEIIAALEAARRPMLVRDLTQAPVVHQGAPLHRYLEARFNRREVTGLLEVWSADDSLAMAQVEPGTP
;
A
#
# COMPACT_ATOMS: atom_id res chain seq x y z
N TYR A 1 -31.20 -47.80 -35.96
CA TYR A 1 -31.03 -46.35 -36.17
C TYR A 1 -31.64 -45.62 -34.98
N SER A 2 -30.90 -45.50 -33.88
CA SER A 2 -31.38 -44.89 -32.63
C SER A 2 -30.22 -44.15 -31.95
N GLU A 3 -29.70 -43.10 -32.58
CA GLU A 3 -28.71 -42.18 -31.98
C GLU A 3 -28.93 -40.71 -32.40
N PRO A 4 -29.98 -40.04 -31.88
CA PRO A 4 -29.92 -38.57 -31.80
C PRO A 4 -30.25 -37.98 -30.40
N ALA A 5 -30.70 -38.78 -29.44
CA ALA A 5 -31.20 -38.27 -28.15
C ALA A 5 -30.08 -37.93 -27.14
N MET A 6 -28.88 -38.49 -27.29
CA MET A 6 -27.80 -38.33 -26.31
C MET A 6 -26.99 -37.03 -26.52
N ALA A 7 -26.92 -36.54 -27.76
CA ALA A 7 -26.17 -35.31 -28.09
C ALA A 7 -26.85 -34.02 -27.57
N THR A 8 -28.18 -34.00 -27.44
CA THR A 8 -28.92 -32.80 -27.03
C THR A 8 -28.80 -32.52 -25.52
N ALA A 9 -28.74 -33.56 -24.69
CA ALA A 9 -28.59 -33.42 -23.24
C ALA A 9 -27.21 -32.85 -22.86
N GLU A 10 -26.15 -33.35 -23.50
CA GLU A 10 -24.77 -32.91 -23.24
C GLU A 10 -24.50 -31.47 -23.70
N GLN A 11 -25.31 -30.96 -24.63
CA GLN A 11 -25.20 -29.60 -25.16
C GLN A 11 -25.95 -28.58 -24.29
N SER A 12 -27.08 -28.97 -23.70
CA SER A 12 -27.82 -28.18 -22.71
C SER A 12 -26.97 -27.94 -21.44
N ASP A 13 -26.27 -28.98 -20.99
CA ASP A 13 -25.52 -28.93 -19.72
C ASP A 13 -24.25 -28.05 -19.84
N ARG A 14 -23.60 -28.03 -21.01
CA ARG A 14 -22.48 -27.12 -21.31
C ARG A 14 -22.91 -25.65 -21.30
N CYS A 15 -24.08 -25.34 -21.85
CA CYS A 15 -24.59 -23.95 -21.91
C CYS A 15 -24.85 -23.37 -20.51
N SER A 16 -25.44 -24.16 -19.62
CA SER A 16 -25.73 -23.77 -18.23
C SER A 16 -24.46 -23.54 -17.39
N ARG A 17 -23.45 -24.41 -17.55
CA ARG A 17 -22.15 -24.28 -16.88
C ARG A 17 -21.41 -23.00 -17.29
N ASP A 18 -21.36 -22.70 -18.58
CA ASP A 18 -20.70 -21.49 -19.08
C ASP A 18 -21.37 -20.21 -18.54
N GLN A 19 -22.71 -20.17 -18.53
CA GLN A 19 -23.45 -19.02 -18.00
C GLN A 19 -23.22 -18.81 -16.50
N SER A 20 -23.13 -19.91 -15.73
CA SER A 20 -22.88 -19.87 -14.28
C SER A 20 -21.46 -19.37 -13.96
N VAL A 21 -20.45 -19.82 -14.71
CA VAL A 21 -19.05 -19.35 -14.55
C VAL A 21 -18.94 -17.85 -14.86
N ARG A 22 -19.64 -17.38 -15.90
CA ARG A 22 -19.64 -15.96 -16.29
C ARG A 22 -20.29 -15.06 -15.24
N LEU A 23 -21.45 -15.47 -14.72
CA LEU A 23 -22.13 -14.75 -13.64
C LEU A 23 -21.29 -14.72 -12.37
N LEU A 24 -20.61 -15.82 -12.04
CA LEU A 24 -19.71 -15.89 -10.89
C LEU A 24 -18.52 -14.93 -11.05
N ILE A 25 -17.91 -14.85 -12.24
CA ILE A 25 -16.83 -13.90 -12.52
C ILE A 25 -17.32 -12.45 -12.37
N VAL A 26 -18.46 -12.10 -12.98
CA VAL A 26 -19.04 -10.75 -12.85
C VAL A 26 -19.36 -10.41 -11.40
N ALA A 27 -19.92 -11.36 -10.64
CA ALA A 27 -20.19 -11.17 -9.21
C ALA A 27 -18.90 -10.98 -8.39
N MET A 28 -17.84 -11.76 -8.66
CA MET A 28 -16.55 -11.60 -7.98
C MET A 28 -15.91 -10.24 -8.27
N THR A 29 -16.06 -9.74 -9.50
CA THR A 29 -15.59 -8.41 -9.90
C THR A 29 -16.29 -7.28 -9.16
N LEU A 30 -17.58 -7.43 -8.84
CA LEU A 30 -18.36 -6.45 -8.09
C LEU A 30 -18.08 -6.48 -6.59
N VAL A 31 -17.71 -7.64 -6.04
CA VAL A 31 -17.46 -7.82 -4.59
C VAL A 31 -16.07 -7.32 -4.18
N GLN A 32 -15.06 -7.35 -5.06
CA GLN A 32 -13.70 -6.93 -4.69
C GLN A 32 -13.54 -5.44 -4.29
N PRO A 33 -14.18 -4.47 -4.97
CA PRO A 33 -14.15 -3.08 -4.52
C PRO A 33 -14.79 -2.87 -3.13
N LEU A 34 -15.71 -3.76 -2.71
CA LEU A 34 -16.32 -3.72 -1.38
C LEU A 34 -15.43 -4.30 -0.27
N ALA A 35 -14.37 -5.04 -0.61
CA ALA A 35 -13.37 -5.49 0.36
C ALA A 35 -12.40 -4.34 0.69
N ALA A 36 -12.91 -3.36 1.43
CA ALA A 36 -12.18 -2.21 1.92
C ALA A 36 -11.03 -2.63 2.87
N CYS A 37 -9.79 -2.62 2.39
CA CYS A 37 -8.58 -2.63 3.20
C CYS A 37 -7.76 -1.36 2.90
N PRO A 38 -7.51 -0.47 3.88
CA PRO A 38 -7.27 0.95 3.67
C PRO A 38 -5.81 1.27 3.33
N THR A 39 -5.36 0.96 2.12
CA THR A 39 -4.11 1.54 1.58
C THR A 39 -4.35 2.13 0.20
N PRO A 40 -4.31 3.48 0.06
CA PRO A 40 -4.46 4.15 -1.23
C PRO A 40 -3.39 3.65 -2.21
N GLY A 41 -3.82 3.04 -3.33
CA GLY A 41 -2.94 2.60 -4.42
C GLY A 41 -2.97 1.10 -4.69
N THR A 42 -2.80 0.24 -3.68
CA THR A 42 -2.82 -1.23 -3.87
C THR A 42 -4.22 -1.74 -4.22
N GLN A 43 -5.26 -1.07 -3.70
CA GLN A 43 -6.67 -1.37 -4.00
C GLN A 43 -7.01 -1.21 -5.49
N LEU A 44 -6.53 -0.14 -6.11
CA LEU A 44 -6.76 0.13 -7.53
C LEU A 44 -6.09 -0.96 -8.39
N ALA A 45 -4.87 -1.37 -8.06
CA ALA A 45 -4.17 -2.40 -8.82
C ALA A 45 -4.86 -3.77 -8.73
N ILE A 46 -5.19 -4.24 -7.52
CA ILE A 46 -5.81 -5.56 -7.33
C ILE A 46 -7.24 -5.59 -7.87
N GLY A 47 -8.04 -4.54 -7.61
CA GLY A 47 -9.42 -4.46 -8.09
C GLY A 47 -9.53 -4.33 -9.61
N THR A 48 -8.52 -3.81 -10.29
CA THR A 48 -8.53 -3.73 -11.76
C THR A 48 -8.39 -5.08 -12.45
N LEU A 49 -7.82 -6.11 -11.80
CA LEU A 49 -7.60 -7.41 -12.43
C LEU A 49 -8.92 -8.13 -12.77
N PRO A 50 -9.90 -8.30 -11.85
CA PRO A 50 -11.18 -8.90 -12.23
C PRO A 50 -12.03 -8.01 -13.13
N ALA A 51 -11.88 -6.68 -13.05
CA ALA A 51 -12.55 -5.75 -13.95
C ALA A 51 -12.06 -5.94 -15.39
N LEU A 52 -10.74 -6.09 -15.57
CA LEU A 52 -10.13 -6.41 -16.86
C LEU A 52 -10.61 -7.78 -17.38
N LEU A 53 -10.63 -8.81 -16.53
CA LEU A 53 -11.10 -10.15 -16.93
C LEU A 53 -12.58 -10.12 -17.36
N ALA A 54 -13.45 -9.44 -16.60
CA ALA A 54 -14.85 -9.26 -16.96
C ALA A 54 -15.00 -8.50 -18.29
N MET A 55 -14.23 -7.43 -18.48
CA MET A 55 -14.23 -6.65 -19.73
C MET A 55 -13.80 -7.50 -20.93
N LEU A 56 -12.77 -8.34 -20.77
CA LEU A 56 -12.32 -9.27 -21.82
C LEU A 56 -13.38 -10.30 -22.19
N ILE A 57 -14.09 -10.86 -21.19
CA ILE A 57 -15.17 -11.83 -21.41
C ILE A 57 -16.34 -11.18 -22.16
N VAL A 58 -16.79 -10.00 -21.70
CA VAL A 58 -17.90 -9.26 -22.33
C VAL A 58 -17.52 -8.83 -23.75
N ALA A 59 -16.29 -8.37 -23.96
CA ALA A 59 -15.79 -8.05 -25.30
C ALA A 59 -15.80 -9.29 -26.21
N GLY A 60 -15.34 -10.44 -25.70
CA GLY A 60 -15.36 -11.71 -26.44
C GLY A 60 -16.76 -12.14 -26.87
N ASP A 61 -17.75 -12.03 -25.98
CA ASP A 61 -19.15 -12.34 -26.30
C ASP A 61 -19.73 -11.38 -27.32
N LEU A 62 -19.46 -10.08 -27.18
CA LEU A 62 -19.90 -9.07 -28.12
C LEU A 62 -19.31 -9.33 -29.51
N PHE A 63 -18.05 -9.75 -29.61
CA PHE A 63 -17.46 -10.14 -30.89
C PHE A 63 -18.12 -11.38 -31.51
N ARG A 64 -18.43 -12.41 -30.72
CA ARG A 64 -19.14 -13.61 -31.19
C ARG A 64 -20.56 -13.30 -31.66
N TRP A 65 -21.28 -12.47 -30.92
CA TRP A 65 -22.63 -12.03 -31.30
C TRP A 65 -22.63 -11.22 -32.60
N MET A 66 -21.65 -10.33 -32.78
CA MET A 66 -21.49 -9.59 -34.03
C MET A 66 -21.08 -10.48 -35.22
N GLU A 67 -20.32 -11.56 -34.99
CA GLU A 67 -20.01 -12.53 -36.05
C GLU A 67 -21.24 -13.27 -36.56
N PHE A 68 -22.18 -13.56 -35.66
CA PHE A 68 -23.45 -14.19 -36.01
C PHE A 68 -24.35 -13.26 -36.85
N ARG A 69 -24.34 -11.95 -36.60
CA ARG A 69 -25.07 -10.94 -37.39
C ARG A 69 -24.21 -10.39 -38.52
N ARG A 70 -24.18 -11.13 -39.64
CA ARG A 70 -23.43 -10.82 -40.87
C ARG A 70 -24.03 -9.65 -41.68
N SER A 71 -24.29 -8.51 -41.05
CA SER A 71 -24.74 -7.28 -41.71
C SER A 71 -23.54 -6.40 -42.08
N GLU A 72 -23.44 -5.97 -43.34
CA GLU A 72 -22.35 -5.12 -43.83
C GLU A 72 -22.23 -3.80 -43.06
N SER A 73 -23.34 -3.26 -42.55
CA SER A 73 -23.37 -2.00 -41.78
C SER A 73 -22.68 -2.10 -40.41
N ILE A 74 -22.47 -3.32 -39.87
CA ILE A 74 -21.82 -3.55 -38.56
C ILE A 74 -20.29 -3.69 -38.71
N GLY A 75 -19.77 -3.78 -39.94
CA GLY A 75 -18.35 -3.99 -40.21
C GLY A 75 -17.43 -2.92 -39.63
N LEU A 76 -17.79 -1.64 -39.80
CA LEU A 76 -17.03 -0.50 -39.26
C LEU A 76 -17.08 -0.44 -37.73
N LEU A 77 -18.24 -0.70 -37.12
CA LEU A 77 -18.37 -0.73 -35.66
C LEU A 77 -17.48 -1.83 -35.06
N ARG A 78 -17.40 -2.99 -35.73
CA ARG A 78 -16.57 -4.12 -35.29
C ARG A 78 -15.08 -3.83 -35.36
N THR A 79 -14.60 -3.13 -36.39
CA THR A 79 -13.18 -2.73 -36.47
C THR A 79 -12.84 -1.66 -35.42
N SER A 80 -13.72 -0.67 -35.22
CA SER A 80 -13.56 0.35 -34.19
C SER A 80 -13.51 -0.24 -32.78
N LEU A 81 -14.39 -1.20 -32.45
CA LEU A 81 -14.40 -1.84 -31.14
C LEU A 81 -13.14 -2.69 -30.90
N ARG A 82 -12.66 -3.41 -31.92
CA ARG A 82 -11.38 -4.15 -31.83
C ARG A 82 -10.21 -3.20 -31.59
N GLY A 83 -10.18 -2.09 -32.32
CA GLY A 83 -9.18 -1.04 -32.12
C GLY A 83 -9.20 -0.50 -30.70
N LEU A 84 -10.40 -0.24 -30.14
CA LEU A 84 -10.56 0.27 -28.78
C LEU A 84 -10.09 -0.74 -27.72
N VAL A 85 -10.48 -2.02 -27.83
CA VAL A 85 -10.03 -3.07 -26.91
C VAL A 85 -8.52 -3.27 -27.00
N ALA A 86 -7.97 -3.32 -28.21
CA ALA A 86 -6.52 -3.44 -28.41
C ALA A 86 -5.78 -2.24 -27.81
N LEU A 87 -6.28 -1.01 -28.03
CA LEU A 87 -5.71 0.20 -27.45
C LEU A 87 -5.74 0.16 -25.92
N ALA A 88 -6.86 -0.22 -25.31
CA ALA A 88 -6.99 -0.34 -23.87
C ALA A 88 -5.99 -1.36 -23.28
N LEU A 89 -5.85 -2.52 -23.90
CA LEU A 89 -4.87 -3.54 -23.48
C LEU A 89 -3.44 -3.04 -23.61
N VAL A 90 -3.09 -2.38 -24.73
CA VAL A 90 -1.76 -1.79 -24.92
C VAL A 90 -1.46 -0.74 -23.85
N THR A 91 -2.42 0.15 -23.54
CA THR A 91 -2.26 1.17 -22.49
C THR A 91 -2.03 0.53 -21.11
N LEU A 92 -2.74 -0.54 -20.78
CA LEU A 92 -2.59 -1.25 -19.50
C LEU A 92 -1.24 -1.96 -19.40
N VAL A 93 -0.84 -2.70 -20.44
CA VAL A 93 0.48 -3.35 -20.48
C VAL A 93 1.60 -2.31 -20.42
N ALA A 94 1.48 -1.19 -21.14
CA ALA A 94 2.48 -0.12 -21.10
C ALA A 94 2.60 0.50 -19.69
N ARG A 95 1.46 0.71 -19.01
CA ARG A 95 1.43 1.17 -17.62
C ARG A 95 2.10 0.17 -16.68
N ASP A 96 1.82 -1.12 -16.82
CA ASP A 96 2.39 -2.16 -15.95
C ASP A 96 3.90 -2.31 -16.18
N ILE A 97 4.36 -2.26 -17.43
CA ILE A 97 5.79 -2.22 -17.75
C ILE A 97 6.46 -1.02 -17.10
N GLU A 98 5.85 0.15 -17.15
CA GLU A 98 6.39 1.37 -16.53
C GLU A 98 6.42 1.25 -14.99
N LEU A 99 5.36 0.72 -14.37
CA LEU A 99 5.33 0.47 -12.92
C LEU A 99 6.40 -0.55 -12.51
N PHE A 100 6.55 -1.63 -13.27
CA PHE A 100 7.58 -2.64 -13.04
C PHE A 100 8.98 -2.03 -13.18
N ARG A 101 9.22 -1.22 -14.22
CA ARG A 101 10.50 -0.52 -14.40
C ARG A 101 10.80 0.45 -13.25
N ARG A 102 9.79 1.17 -12.74
CA ARG A 102 9.96 2.03 -11.56
C ARG A 102 10.31 1.23 -10.32
N TRP A 103 9.63 0.11 -10.11
CA TRP A 103 9.93 -0.80 -9.01
C TRP A 103 11.34 -1.40 -9.13
N ASP A 104 11.73 -1.84 -10.32
CA ASP A 104 13.05 -2.45 -10.58
C ASP A 104 14.20 -1.45 -10.42
N ARG A 105 13.97 -0.18 -10.75
CA ARG A 105 14.92 0.92 -10.51
C ARG A 105 14.94 1.42 -9.06
N ALA A 106 13.94 1.06 -8.25
CA ALA A 106 13.89 1.43 -6.85
C ALA A 106 14.84 0.56 -6.01
N GLU A 107 15.29 1.12 -4.90
CA GLU A 107 16.28 0.49 -4.02
C GLU A 107 15.58 -0.47 -3.04
N PRO A 108 16.07 -1.71 -2.88
CA PRO A 108 15.54 -2.63 -1.89
C PRO A 108 15.79 -2.11 -0.47
N LEU A 109 14.78 -2.17 0.39
CA LEU A 109 14.84 -1.65 1.75
C LEU A 109 15.82 -2.43 2.64
N ARG A 110 16.07 -3.72 2.35
CA ARG A 110 17.07 -4.57 3.05
C ARG A 110 16.93 -4.60 4.59
N LEU A 111 15.74 -4.31 5.12
CA LEU A 111 15.40 -4.51 6.51
C LEU A 111 14.78 -5.90 6.71
N ALA A 112 14.80 -6.40 7.96
CA ALA A 112 14.26 -7.71 8.30
C ALA A 112 12.80 -7.86 7.80
N GLY A 113 12.55 -8.89 6.99
CA GLY A 113 11.23 -9.15 6.40
C GLY A 113 10.81 -8.20 5.26
N ALA A 114 11.65 -7.26 4.84
CA ALA A 114 11.32 -6.24 3.84
C ALA A 114 12.27 -6.21 2.63
N THR A 115 12.98 -7.30 2.34
CA THR A 115 13.95 -7.38 1.23
C THR A 115 13.31 -7.16 -0.14
N TYR A 116 12.03 -7.51 -0.32
CA TYR A 116 11.28 -7.29 -1.56
C TYR A 116 10.59 -5.93 -1.63
N LEU A 117 10.55 -5.18 -0.52
CA LEU A 117 10.03 -3.83 -0.52
C LEU A 117 11.08 -2.92 -1.16
N ARG A 118 10.72 -2.26 -2.25
CA ARG A 118 11.58 -1.32 -2.96
C ARG A 118 11.01 0.09 -2.89
N LEU A 119 11.86 1.05 -2.58
CA LEU A 119 11.51 2.46 -2.39
C LEU A 119 12.48 3.35 -3.17
N PRO A 120 12.15 4.63 -3.44
CA PRO A 120 13.15 5.59 -3.89
C PRO A 120 14.39 5.55 -2.99
N ALA A 121 15.59 5.67 -3.57
CA ALA A 121 16.85 5.46 -2.85
C ALA A 121 16.94 6.26 -1.54
N GLU A 122 16.58 7.55 -1.60
CA GLU A 122 16.53 8.43 -0.42
C GLU A 122 15.59 7.91 0.69
N GLN A 123 14.43 7.37 0.31
CA GLN A 123 13.46 6.80 1.23
C GLN A 123 13.90 5.47 1.83
N ALA A 124 14.61 4.64 1.06
CA ALA A 124 15.18 3.38 1.54
C ALA A 124 16.30 3.65 2.54
N ARG A 125 17.25 4.52 2.16
CA ARG A 125 18.39 4.92 3.00
C ARG A 125 17.94 5.57 4.30
N ALA A 126 16.98 6.51 4.25
CA ALA A 126 16.47 7.17 5.46
C ALA A 126 15.88 6.16 6.47
N ARG A 127 15.12 5.18 5.99
CA ARG A 127 14.56 4.12 6.84
C ARG A 127 15.62 3.18 7.38
N GLN A 128 16.62 2.81 6.57
CA GLN A 128 17.73 1.96 7.02
C GLN A 128 18.53 2.65 8.14
N ILE A 129 18.89 3.93 7.94
CA ILE A 129 19.61 4.73 8.95
C ILE A 129 18.76 4.87 10.22
N ALA A 130 17.49 5.27 10.09
CA ALA A 130 16.60 5.43 11.24
C ALA A 130 16.44 4.11 12.03
N VAL A 131 16.28 2.97 11.35
CA VAL A 131 16.18 1.66 12.04
C VAL A 131 17.48 1.26 12.71
N GLY A 132 18.64 1.50 12.08
CA GLY A 132 19.94 1.29 12.72
C GLY A 132 20.07 2.12 14.00
N HIS A 133 19.78 3.42 13.90
CA HIS A 133 19.86 4.34 15.01
C HIS A 133 18.91 3.96 16.17
N LEU A 134 17.68 3.56 15.85
CA LEU A 134 16.72 3.08 16.85
C LEU A 134 17.23 1.81 17.56
N ARG A 135 17.78 0.83 16.82
CA ARG A 135 18.29 -0.41 17.40
C ARG A 135 19.47 -0.18 18.34
N GLU A 136 20.34 0.77 18.01
CA GLU A 136 21.54 1.06 18.80
C GLU A 136 21.24 1.94 20.01
N HIS A 137 20.36 2.93 19.84
CA HIS A 137 20.23 4.03 20.80
C HIS A 137 18.89 4.09 21.53
N ALA A 138 17.82 3.47 21.04
CA ALA A 138 16.53 3.46 21.73
C ALA A 138 16.30 2.18 22.53
N ASP A 139 15.58 2.30 23.65
CA ASP A 139 14.88 1.18 24.30
C ASP A 139 13.36 1.27 24.09
N LEU A 140 12.86 2.46 23.77
CA LEU A 140 11.48 2.73 23.40
C LEU A 140 11.44 3.90 22.41
N PHE A 141 10.50 3.89 21.47
CA PHE A 141 10.27 5.08 20.65
C PHE A 141 8.79 5.32 20.35
N MET A 142 8.45 6.56 20.05
CA MET A 142 7.14 6.96 19.51
C MET A 142 7.28 7.37 18.05
N ALA A 143 6.44 6.84 17.17
CA ALA A 143 6.33 7.33 15.80
C ALA A 143 5.36 8.53 15.72
N SER A 144 5.68 9.51 14.87
CA SER A 144 4.80 10.66 14.61
C SER A 144 3.44 10.22 14.08
N PRO A 145 2.37 11.02 14.31
CA PRO A 145 1.00 10.65 13.93
C PRO A 145 0.83 10.35 12.44
N THR A 146 1.71 10.85 11.58
CA THR A 146 1.60 10.77 10.11
C THR A 146 2.31 9.56 9.48
N GLY A 147 2.92 8.66 10.26
CA GLY A 147 3.52 7.47 9.67
C GLY A 147 4.52 6.74 10.56
N CYS A 148 5.32 5.89 9.93
CA CYS A 148 6.45 5.16 10.55
C CYS A 148 6.11 4.05 11.55
N CYS A 149 4.85 3.62 11.71
CA CYS A 149 4.54 2.45 12.55
C CYS A 149 5.25 1.17 12.07
N SER A 150 5.59 1.07 10.78
CA SER A 150 6.40 -0.05 10.26
C SER A 150 7.81 -0.10 10.85
N LEU A 151 8.32 1.00 11.41
CA LEU A 151 9.63 1.02 12.05
C LEU A 151 9.66 0.16 13.32
N TYR A 152 8.52 -0.07 14.01
CA TYR A 152 8.48 -0.99 15.16
C TYR A 152 8.82 -2.41 14.73
N LEU A 153 8.25 -2.85 13.59
CA LEU A 153 8.54 -4.16 13.02
C LEU A 153 10.02 -4.29 12.66
N TRP A 154 10.60 -3.28 12.01
CA TRP A 154 11.99 -3.37 11.54
C TRP A 154 13.03 -3.09 12.62
N SER A 155 12.73 -2.28 13.62
CA SER A 155 13.62 -2.04 14.76
C SER A 155 13.53 -3.12 15.83
N GLU A 156 12.48 -3.96 15.79
CA GLU A 156 12.19 -4.97 16.81
C GLU A 156 11.92 -4.38 18.21
N LEU A 157 11.59 -3.08 18.25
CA LEU A 157 11.15 -2.39 19.47
C LEU A 157 9.63 -2.46 19.59
N SER A 158 9.14 -2.58 20.81
CA SER A 158 7.71 -2.51 21.09
C SER A 158 7.23 -1.06 21.13
N PRO A 159 5.99 -0.77 20.68
CA PRO A 159 5.38 0.54 20.89
C PRO A 159 5.18 0.82 22.40
N PRO A 160 5.08 2.10 22.82
CA PRO A 160 4.90 2.47 24.23
C PRO A 160 3.69 1.82 24.89
N THR A 161 2.65 1.54 24.10
CA THR A 161 1.46 0.78 24.51
C THR A 161 0.99 -0.11 23.36
N SER A 162 0.00 -0.97 23.59
CA SER A 162 -0.65 -1.75 22.52
C SER A 162 -1.47 -0.90 21.54
N HIS A 163 -1.64 0.40 21.80
CA HIS A 163 -2.39 1.32 20.96
C HIS A 163 -1.45 2.09 20.03
N ASN A 164 -1.15 1.49 18.87
CA ASN A 164 -0.33 2.12 17.84
C ASN A 164 -1.22 2.50 16.64
N VAL A 165 -1.87 3.66 16.74
CA VAL A 165 -2.74 4.19 15.69
C VAL A 165 -2.07 5.35 14.97
N THR A 166 -2.21 5.40 13.64
CA THR A 166 -1.93 6.62 12.89
C THR A 166 -2.92 7.70 13.32
N PHE A 167 -2.53 8.96 13.32
CA PHE A 167 -3.34 10.09 13.79
C PHE A 167 -3.80 9.95 15.25
N TRP A 168 -2.92 9.43 16.12
CA TRP A 168 -3.21 9.22 17.53
C TRP A 168 -3.69 10.48 18.26
N GLU A 169 -3.34 11.68 17.79
CA GLU A 169 -3.82 12.94 18.37
C GLU A 169 -5.35 13.07 18.34
N ALA A 170 -5.98 12.61 17.26
CA ALA A 170 -7.43 12.65 17.09
C ALA A 170 -8.14 11.38 17.56
N LEU A 171 -7.45 10.23 17.51
CA LEU A 171 -8.05 8.92 17.76
C LEU A 171 -7.88 8.43 19.19
N LEU A 172 -6.85 8.85 19.92
CA LEU A 172 -6.62 8.40 21.28
C LEU A 172 -7.28 9.34 22.30
N PRO A 173 -8.14 8.81 23.19
CA PRO A 173 -8.61 9.55 24.36
C PRO A 173 -7.43 10.02 25.21
N GLU A 174 -7.60 11.13 25.92
CA GLU A 174 -6.57 11.71 26.80
C GLU A 174 -5.96 10.69 27.78
N ALA A 175 -6.77 9.82 28.39
CA ALA A 175 -6.27 8.77 29.28
C ALA A 175 -5.23 7.85 28.61
N ARG A 176 -5.43 7.48 27.34
CA ARG A 176 -4.47 6.66 26.57
C ARG A 176 -3.23 7.45 26.19
N GLN A 177 -3.37 8.74 25.93
CA GLN A 177 -2.23 9.62 25.70
C GLN A 177 -1.34 9.71 26.96
N LEU A 178 -1.94 9.83 28.15
CA LEU A 178 -1.21 9.84 29.42
C LEU A 178 -0.49 8.51 29.70
N GLU A 179 -1.09 7.36 29.32
CA GLU A 179 -0.41 6.05 29.40
C GLU A 179 0.85 6.00 28.52
N ILE A 180 0.78 6.55 27.30
CA ILE A 180 1.95 6.65 26.41
C ILE A 180 3.02 7.55 27.01
N ILE A 181 2.64 8.70 27.58
CA ILE A 181 3.57 9.61 28.27
C ILE A 181 4.28 8.87 29.41
N ALA A 182 3.54 8.20 30.28
CA ALA A 182 4.11 7.45 31.40
C ALA A 182 5.10 6.37 30.94
N ALA A 183 4.78 5.66 29.85
CA ALA A 183 5.70 4.68 29.26
C ALA A 183 6.98 5.32 28.71
N LEU A 184 6.87 6.49 28.06
CA LEU A 184 8.02 7.25 27.55
C LEU A 184 8.88 7.82 28.69
N GLU A 185 8.28 8.25 29.81
CA GLU A 185 9.01 8.73 30.99
C GLU A 185 9.75 7.61 31.73
N ALA A 186 9.20 6.39 31.72
CA ALA A 186 9.81 5.22 32.34
C ALA A 186 10.97 4.62 31.53
N ALA A 187 11.02 4.90 30.22
CA ALA A 187 12.09 4.43 29.34
C ALA A 187 13.42 5.15 29.62
N ARG A 188 14.54 4.45 29.48
CA ARG A 188 15.88 5.01 29.73
C ARG A 188 16.38 5.87 28.57
N ARG A 189 16.07 5.47 27.35
CA ARG A 189 16.50 6.12 26.10
C ARG A 189 15.30 6.27 25.15
N PRO A 190 14.24 6.99 25.57
CA PRO A 190 13.09 7.19 24.72
C PRO A 190 13.50 8.04 23.51
N MET A 191 12.99 7.68 22.34
CA MET A 191 13.16 8.44 21.09
C MET A 191 11.81 8.79 20.45
N LEU A 192 11.81 9.80 19.59
CA LEU A 192 10.67 10.20 18.78
C LEU A 192 11.10 10.20 17.31
N VAL A 193 10.31 9.57 16.43
CA VAL A 193 10.59 9.58 14.99
C VAL A 193 9.54 10.40 14.26
N ARG A 194 9.97 11.34 13.42
CA ARG A 194 9.11 12.19 12.60
C ARG A 194 9.32 11.95 11.12
N ASP A 195 8.24 11.82 10.37
CA ASP A 195 8.27 11.78 8.90
C ASP A 195 8.14 13.21 8.35
N LEU A 196 9.21 13.70 7.69
CA LEU A 196 9.25 15.05 7.12
C LEU A 196 8.50 15.18 5.80
N THR A 197 8.10 14.07 5.18
CA THR A 197 7.34 14.10 3.92
C THR A 197 5.87 14.44 4.12
N GLN A 198 5.40 14.38 5.37
CA GLN A 198 4.02 14.62 5.73
C GLN A 198 3.88 16.01 6.35
N ALA A 199 2.84 16.74 5.94
CA ALA A 199 2.51 17.98 6.61
C ALA A 199 2.19 17.69 8.08
N PRO A 200 2.67 18.51 9.03
CA PRO A 200 2.34 18.32 10.43
C PRO A 200 0.82 18.44 10.59
N VAL A 201 0.19 17.34 10.98
CA VAL A 201 -1.21 17.37 11.45
C VAL A 201 -1.14 17.88 12.87
N VAL A 202 -1.49 19.15 13.05
CA VAL A 202 -1.37 19.80 14.36
C VAL A 202 -2.73 19.85 15.02
N HIS A 203 -3.03 18.90 15.92
CA HIS A 203 -4.04 19.14 16.95
C HIS A 203 -3.39 19.82 18.15
N GLN A 204 -3.27 21.15 18.05
CA GLN A 204 -2.74 22.01 19.11
C GLN A 204 -3.56 21.82 20.39
N GLY A 205 -3.01 21.06 21.35
CA GLY A 205 -3.61 20.91 22.69
C GLY A 205 -3.56 19.50 23.27
N ALA A 206 -3.41 18.46 22.44
CA ALA A 206 -3.31 17.08 22.91
C ALA A 206 -2.15 16.94 23.92
N PRO A 207 -2.36 16.35 25.12
CA PRO A 207 -1.32 16.23 26.15
C PRO A 207 -0.06 15.54 25.65
N LEU A 208 -0.19 14.48 24.85
CA LEU A 208 0.95 13.78 24.28
C LEU A 208 1.71 14.64 23.27
N HIS A 209 1.03 15.43 22.44
CA HIS A 209 1.69 16.36 21.52
C HIS A 209 2.54 17.38 22.29
N ARG A 210 1.97 18.00 23.33
CA ARG A 210 2.70 18.96 24.19
C ARG A 210 3.90 18.32 24.88
N TYR A 211 3.74 17.10 25.39
CA TYR A 211 4.84 16.35 26.00
C TYR A 211 5.96 16.07 25.00
N LEU A 212 5.64 15.60 23.79
CA LEU A 212 6.63 15.29 22.76
C LEU A 212 7.45 16.52 22.34
N GLU A 213 6.79 17.66 22.10
CA GLU A 213 7.49 18.91 21.77
C GLU A 213 8.38 19.43 22.90
N ALA A 214 7.94 19.29 24.16
CA ALA A 214 8.70 19.77 25.31
C ALA A 214 9.88 18.86 25.66
N ARG A 215 9.71 17.54 25.54
CA ARG A 215 10.68 16.54 26.01
C ARG A 215 11.78 16.23 25.01
N PHE A 216 11.45 16.25 23.72
CA PHE A 216 12.36 15.87 22.64
C PHE A 216 12.79 17.14 21.92
N ASN A 217 14.03 17.57 22.14
CA ASN A 217 14.59 18.84 21.65
C ASN A 217 15.78 18.64 20.69
N ARG A 218 16.38 17.45 20.68
CA ARG A 218 17.54 17.14 19.86
C ARG A 218 17.14 16.33 18.64
N ARG A 219 17.57 16.78 17.46
CA ARG A 219 17.22 16.23 16.15
C ARG A 219 18.45 15.66 15.46
N GLU A 220 18.36 14.41 15.01
CA GLU A 220 19.21 13.87 13.96
C GLU A 220 18.39 13.68 12.69
N VAL A 221 18.87 14.23 11.59
CA VAL A 221 18.19 14.17 10.29
C VAL A 221 18.79 13.03 9.50
N THR A 222 17.98 12.01 9.23
CA THR A 222 18.39 10.83 8.45
C THR A 222 17.95 10.95 6.99
N GLY A 223 17.78 12.18 6.49
CA GLY A 223 17.15 12.50 5.22
C GLY A 223 15.67 12.85 5.43
N LEU A 224 14.77 11.97 4.98
CA LEU A 224 13.32 12.19 5.04
C LEU A 224 12.69 11.90 6.41
N LEU A 225 13.47 11.35 7.34
CA LEU A 225 13.03 11.08 8.71
C LEU A 225 13.92 11.82 9.70
N GLU A 226 13.32 12.35 10.75
CA GLU A 226 14.05 12.86 11.91
C GLU A 226 13.90 11.89 13.07
N VAL A 227 15.01 11.61 13.73
CA VAL A 227 15.04 10.86 14.98
C VAL A 227 15.43 11.82 16.09
N TRP A 228 14.59 11.91 17.10
CA TRP A 228 14.75 12.84 18.20
C TRP A 228 15.04 12.08 19.49
N SER A 229 16.03 12.53 20.25
CA SER A 229 16.41 11.96 21.53
C SER A 229 15.92 12.83 22.68
N ALA A 230 15.58 12.19 23.80
CA ALA A 230 15.28 12.86 25.05
C ALA A 230 16.54 13.08 25.94
N ASP A 231 17.66 12.43 25.60
CA ASP A 231 18.91 12.52 26.36
C ASP A 231 19.93 13.45 25.68
N ASP A 232 20.56 14.32 26.49
CA ASP A 232 21.55 15.32 26.04
C ASP A 232 22.91 14.66 25.71
N SER A 233 23.14 13.44 26.16
CA SER A 233 24.41 12.72 26.10
C SER A 233 24.85 12.28 24.68
N LEU A 234 23.94 12.23 23.70
CA LEU A 234 24.21 11.84 22.30
C LEU A 234 24.94 12.95 21.48
N ALA A 235 25.80 13.75 22.12
CA ALA A 235 26.27 15.02 21.59
C ALA A 235 27.26 15.03 20.42
N MET A 236 27.83 13.89 20.03
CA MET A 236 29.12 13.92 19.34
C MET A 236 29.21 13.12 18.03
N ALA A 237 28.13 12.54 17.52
CA ALA A 237 28.16 11.87 16.22
C ALA A 237 27.39 12.72 15.19
N GLN A 238 27.93 13.88 14.80
CA GLN A 238 27.54 14.44 13.51
C GLN A 238 28.00 13.45 12.44
N VAL A 239 27.05 12.68 11.90
CA VAL A 239 27.26 11.95 10.66
C VAL A 239 27.53 13.03 9.62
N GLU A 240 28.81 13.28 9.30
CA GLU A 240 29.15 14.08 8.14
C GLU A 240 28.38 13.49 6.96
N PRO A 241 27.64 14.30 6.19
CA PRO A 241 26.95 13.82 5.02
C PRO A 241 28.02 13.34 4.03
N GLY A 242 28.30 12.04 4.08
CA GLY A 242 29.26 11.38 3.22
C GLY A 242 28.93 11.72 1.78
N THR A 243 29.87 12.45 1.17
CA THR A 243 29.98 12.74 -0.26
C THR A 243 29.74 11.45 -1.05
N PRO A 244 28.95 11.50 -2.15
CA PRO A 244 28.54 10.33 -2.92
C PRO A 244 29.69 9.48 -3.46
#